data_AF-A0A0K2REV7-F1
#
_entry.id   AF-A0A0K2REV7-F1
#
_cell.length_a   1.000
_cell.length_b   1.000
_cell.length_c   1.000
_cell.angle_alpha   90.00
_cell.angle_beta   90.00
_cell.angle_gamma   90.00
#
_symmetry.space_group_name_H-M   'P 1'
#
loop_
_entity.id
_entity.type
_entity.pdbx_description
1 polymer ?
#
loop_
_entity_poly.entity_id
_entity_poly.type
_entity_poly.pdbx_seq_one_letter_code
_entity_poly.pdbx_strand_id
1 'polypeptide(L)'
;MSTGHSYSLRAWYQSTAKTQFEVYYRNKLGTWTYWTASPWFAANTSYEQAIWDTPPVPAGAEAISFGLNLFSDGQLATDDYEMYDTVGAPSP
;
A
#
# COMPACT_ATOMS: atom_id res chain seq x y z
N MET A 1 1.25 9.70 -10.71
CA MET A 1 1.43 10.22 -9.35
C MET A 1 1.52 11.73 -9.42
N SER A 2 0.68 12.43 -8.68
CA SER A 2 0.70 13.90 -8.56
C SER A 2 0.70 14.29 -7.09
N THR A 3 1.44 15.35 -6.76
CA THR A 3 1.43 15.92 -5.40
C THR A 3 0.02 16.30 -4.98
N GLY A 4 -0.35 16.01 -3.73
CA GLY A 4 -1.65 16.35 -3.15
C GLY A 4 -2.79 15.40 -3.52
N HIS A 5 -2.58 14.44 -4.43
CA HIS A 5 -3.56 13.40 -4.71
C HIS A 5 -3.45 12.25 -3.72
N SER A 6 -4.56 11.56 -3.49
CA SER A 6 -4.61 10.32 -2.71
C SER A 6 -4.78 9.14 -3.67
N TYR A 7 -4.17 8.01 -3.34
CA TYR A 7 -4.18 6.79 -4.13
C TYR A 7 -4.81 5.62 -3.36
N SER A 8 -5.66 4.85 -4.04
CA SER A 8 -6.22 3.58 -3.57
C SER A 8 -5.23 2.46 -3.88
N LEU A 9 -4.60 1.90 -2.85
CA LEU A 9 -3.70 0.76 -2.94
C LEU A 9 -4.49 -0.52 -2.75
N ARG A 10 -4.28 -1.50 -3.62
CA ARG A 10 -4.93 -2.81 -3.53
C ARG A 10 -3.94 -3.94 -3.77
N ALA A 11 -4.18 -5.05 -3.10
CA ALA A 11 -3.47 -6.29 -3.34
C ALA A 11 -4.32 -7.45 -2.81
N TRP A 12 -4.34 -8.56 -3.52
CA TRP A 12 -4.85 -9.82 -2.99
C TRP A 12 -3.79 -10.45 -2.10
N TYR A 13 -4.21 -11.01 -0.96
CA TYR A 13 -3.28 -11.64 -0.05
C TYR A 13 -3.87 -12.84 0.68
N GLN A 14 -2.97 -13.74 1.08
CA GLN A 14 -3.18 -14.72 2.14
C GLN A 14 -2.04 -14.57 3.15
N SER A 15 -2.34 -14.65 4.45
CA SER A 15 -1.34 -14.51 5.50
C SER A 15 -1.62 -15.34 6.74
N THR A 16 -0.56 -15.80 7.39
CA THR A 16 -0.61 -16.46 8.70
C THR A 16 -0.48 -15.48 9.87
N ALA A 17 -0.22 -14.19 9.61
CA ALA A 17 -0.15 -13.14 10.63
C ALA A 17 -0.77 -11.83 10.10
N LYS A 18 -0.83 -10.79 10.92
CA LYS A 18 -1.33 -9.48 10.48
C LYS A 18 -0.39 -8.88 9.44
N THR A 19 -0.97 -8.19 8.47
CA THR A 19 -0.26 -7.45 7.42
C THR A 19 -0.76 -6.01 7.33
N GLN A 20 -0.01 -5.13 6.69
CA GLN A 20 -0.40 -3.77 6.35
C GLN A 20 0.35 -3.34 5.10
N PHE A 21 -0.21 -2.36 4.37
CA PHE A 21 0.59 -1.65 3.37
C PHE A 21 1.64 -0.81 4.08
N GLU A 22 2.89 -0.97 3.69
CA GLU A 22 3.96 -0.05 4.05
C GLU A 22 4.38 0.73 2.82
N VAL A 23 4.43 2.06 2.93
CA VAL A 23 4.56 2.95 1.79
C VAL A 23 5.75 3.88 1.95
N TYR A 24 6.55 3.97 0.89
CA TYR A 24 7.69 4.86 0.76
C TYR A 24 7.45 5.80 -0.42
N TYR A 25 7.95 7.04 -0.32
CA TYR A 25 8.01 7.94 -1.46
C TYR A 25 9.47 8.23 -1.84
N ARG A 26 9.70 8.49 -3.12
CA ARG A 26 11.00 8.95 -3.62
C ARG A 26 10.99 10.47 -3.76
N ASN A 27 11.95 11.15 -3.18
CA ASN A 27 12.10 12.61 -3.35
C ASN A 27 12.89 12.94 -4.64
N LYS A 28 12.96 14.23 -4.99
CA LYS A 28 13.68 14.74 -6.17
C LYS A 28 15.20 14.48 -6.18
N LEU A 29 15.78 14.18 -5.02
CA LEU A 29 17.19 13.80 -4.90
C LEU A 29 17.39 12.29 -5.11
N GLY A 30 16.30 11.55 -5.36
CA GLY A 30 16.29 10.12 -5.59
C GLY A 30 16.26 9.27 -4.32
N THR A 31 16.15 9.87 -3.13
CA THR A 31 16.09 9.17 -1.83
C THR A 31 14.70 8.59 -1.58
N TRP A 32 14.64 7.34 -1.13
CA TRP A 32 13.42 6.72 -0.62
C TRP A 32 13.24 7.04 0.86
N THR A 33 12.06 7.51 1.24
CA THR A 33 11.73 7.90 2.60
C THR A 33 10.43 7.22 3.00
N TYR A 34 10.40 6.67 4.22
CA TYR A 34 9.17 6.14 4.80
C TYR A 34 8.10 7.24 4.77
N TRP A 35 6.93 6.89 4.25
CA TRP A 35 5.81 7.83 4.17
C TRP A 35 4.79 7.56 5.26
N THR A 36 4.20 6.37 5.23
CA THR A 36 3.02 6.02 6.00
C THR A 36 2.78 4.50 5.92
N ALA A 37 1.83 4.01 6.71
CA ALA A 37 1.32 2.65 6.62
C ALA A 37 -0.20 2.64 6.78
N SER A 38 -0.85 1.61 6.21
CA SER A 38 -2.28 1.37 6.45
C SER A 38 -2.52 0.89 7.89
N PRO A 39 -3.78 0.88 8.35
CA PRO A 39 -4.19 0.00 9.45
C PRO A 39 -3.87 -1.47 9.14
N TRP A 40 -3.88 -2.31 10.17
CA TRP A 40 -3.66 -3.75 10.02
C TRP A 40 -4.84 -4.45 9.36
N PHE A 41 -4.52 -5.31 8.42
CA PHE A 41 -5.39 -6.36 7.93
C PHE A 41 -5.16 -7.66 8.72
N ALA A 42 -6.21 -8.47 8.84
CA ALA A 42 -6.17 -9.69 9.64
C ALA A 42 -5.34 -10.79 8.97
N ALA A 43 -4.95 -11.80 9.74
CA ALA A 43 -4.47 -13.05 9.14
C ALA A 43 -5.65 -13.76 8.47
N ASN A 44 -5.48 -14.21 7.23
CA ASN A 44 -6.46 -14.98 6.49
C ASN A 44 -5.75 -15.99 5.57
N THR A 45 -6.07 -17.28 5.73
CA THR A 45 -5.47 -18.36 4.92
C THR A 45 -6.20 -18.58 3.59
N SER A 46 -7.27 -17.84 3.33
CA SER A 46 -7.89 -17.71 2.00
C SER A 46 -7.55 -16.35 1.42
N TYR A 47 -7.44 -16.27 0.09
CA TYR A 47 -7.20 -14.99 -0.59
C TYR A 47 -8.33 -14.00 -0.32
N GLU A 48 -7.98 -12.81 0.15
CA GLU A 48 -8.86 -11.65 0.24
C GLU A 48 -8.14 -10.40 -0.26
N GLN A 49 -8.90 -9.37 -0.66
CA GLN A 49 -8.32 -8.13 -1.15
C GLN A 49 -8.13 -7.13 0.00
N ALA A 50 -6.88 -6.70 0.20
CA ALA A 50 -6.57 -5.52 1.00
C ALA A 50 -6.81 -4.28 0.13
N ILE A 51 -7.61 -3.32 0.61
CA ILE A 51 -7.88 -2.05 -0.07
C ILE A 51 -7.67 -0.92 0.95
N TRP A 52 -6.85 0.06 0.59
CA TRP A 52 -6.63 1.22 1.45
C TRP A 52 -6.29 2.47 0.66
N ASP A 53 -6.94 3.58 1.03
CA ASP A 53 -6.63 4.89 0.47
C ASP A 53 -5.53 5.57 1.30
N THR A 54 -4.45 5.92 0.61
CA THR A 54 -3.35 6.71 1.18
C THR A 54 -3.81 8.13 1.57
N PRO A 55 -3.14 8.79 2.52
CA PRO A 55 -3.26 10.24 2.65
C PRO A 55 -2.76 10.96 1.37
N PRO A 56 -2.97 12.28 1.24
CA PRO A 56 -2.45 13.05 0.13
C PRO A 56 -0.92 12.92 0.00
N VAL A 57 -0.46 12.69 -1.23
CA VAL A 57 0.96 12.55 -1.57
C VAL A 57 1.75 13.80 -1.16
N PRO A 58 2.90 13.64 -0.45
CA PRO A 58 3.74 14.75 -0.04
C PRO A 58 4.24 15.61 -1.20
N ALA A 59 4.48 16.89 -0.92
CA ALA A 59 5.08 17.79 -1.90
C ALA A 59 6.49 17.35 -2.29
N GLY A 60 6.76 17.36 -3.61
CA GLY A 60 8.08 17.00 -4.14
C GLY A 60 8.37 15.50 -4.20
N ALA A 61 7.38 14.65 -3.91
CA ALA A 61 7.47 13.23 -4.17
C ALA A 61 7.32 12.94 -5.68
N GLU A 62 8.20 12.09 -6.22
CA GLU A 62 8.27 11.76 -7.65
C GLU A 62 7.86 10.31 -7.95
N ALA A 63 7.91 9.43 -6.94
CA ALA A 63 7.45 8.05 -7.05
C ALA A 63 6.93 7.53 -5.70
N ILE A 64 6.11 6.48 -5.75
CA ILE A 64 5.65 5.70 -4.60
C ILE A 64 6.14 4.26 -4.77
N SER A 65 6.55 3.64 -3.66
CA SER A 65 6.76 2.20 -3.54
C SER A 65 5.90 1.71 -2.37
N PHE A 66 5.26 0.56 -2.55
CA PHE A 66 4.42 -0.04 -1.52
C PHE A 66 4.44 -1.56 -1.60
N GLY A 67 4.10 -2.19 -0.49
CA GLY A 67 3.96 -3.64 -0.39
C GLY A 67 3.25 -4.01 0.92
N LEU A 68 2.72 -5.22 0.97
CA LEU A 68 2.23 -5.81 2.22
C LEU A 68 3.40 -6.40 3.01
N ASN A 69 3.47 -6.09 4.31
CA ASN A 69 4.51 -6.59 5.23
C ASN A 69 3.97 -7.63 6.23
N LEU A 70 4.82 -8.26 7.04
CA LEU A 70 4.39 -9.11 8.15
C LEU A 70 4.76 -8.46 9.48
N PHE A 71 3.81 -8.40 10.41
CA PHE A 71 4.05 -7.81 11.73
C PHE A 71 4.78 -8.78 12.70
N SER A 72 4.74 -10.08 12.44
CA SER A 72 5.41 -11.12 13.21
C SER A 72 5.82 -12.27 12.27
N ASP A 73 6.63 -13.20 12.77
CA ASP A 73 7.02 -14.41 12.03
C ASP A 73 5.80 -15.11 11.41
N GLY A 74 5.89 -15.44 10.12
CA GLY A 74 4.78 -15.99 9.37
C GLY A 74 5.06 -16.10 7.88
N GLN A 75 4.01 -16.39 7.13
CA GLN A 75 4.01 -16.41 5.67
C GLN A 75 2.98 -15.43 5.13
N LEU A 76 3.33 -14.76 4.05
CA LEU A 76 2.48 -13.84 3.31
C LEU A 76 2.67 -14.17 1.83
N ALA A 77 1.59 -14.53 1.16
CA ALA A 77 1.56 -14.62 -0.28
C ALA A 77 0.64 -13.51 -0.81
N THR A 78 1.10 -12.82 -1.84
CA THR A 78 0.41 -11.65 -2.40
C THR A 78 0.25 -11.82 -3.89
N ASP A 79 -0.82 -11.26 -4.44
CA ASP A 79 -1.11 -11.26 -5.87
C ASP A 79 -1.79 -9.95 -6.28
N ASP A 80 -1.81 -9.67 -7.58
CA ASP A 80 -2.60 -8.58 -8.20
C ASP A 80 -2.49 -7.23 -7.47
N TYR A 81 -1.28 -6.66 -7.44
CA TYR A 81 -1.06 -5.31 -6.92
C TYR A 81 -1.63 -4.25 -7.86
N GLU A 82 -2.44 -3.36 -7.31
CA GLU A 82 -3.10 -2.28 -8.04
C GLU A 82 -2.88 -0.94 -7.32
N MET A 83 -2.83 0.14 -8.11
CA MET A 83 -2.81 1.50 -7.61
C MET A 83 -3.65 2.38 -8.52
N TYR A 84 -4.69 2.97 -7.95
CA TYR A 84 -5.56 3.92 -8.63
C TYR A 84 -5.45 5.29 -7.98
N ASP A 85 -5.56 6.36 -8.76
CA ASP A 85 -5.94 7.64 -8.18
C ASP A 85 -7.33 7.48 -7.56
N THR A 86 -7.53 7.98 -6.34
CA THR A 86 -8.85 7.92 -5.67
C THR A 86 -9.94 8.58 -6.52
N VAL A 87 -9.57 9.57 -7.34
CA VAL A 87 -10.44 10.08 -8.40
C VAL A 87 -10.48 9.09 -9.56
N GLY A 88 -11.56 8.30 -9.63
CA GLY A 88 -11.79 7.33 -10.71
C GLY A 88 -11.36 5.90 -10.38
N ALA A 89 -11.02 5.61 -9.12
CA ALA A 89 -10.82 4.24 -8.67
C ALA A 89 -12.11 3.40 -8.88
N PRO A 90 -11.99 2.12 -9.25
CA PRO A 90 -13.13 1.20 -9.25
C PRO A 90 -13.79 1.15 -7.87
N SER A 91 -15.07 0.77 -7.80
CA SER A 91 -15.65 0.41 -6.50
C SER A 91 -14.84 -0.72 -5.84
N PRO A 92 -14.72 -0.74 -4.51
CA PRO A 92 -14.19 -1.89 -3.78
C PRO A 92 -14.95 -3.17 -4.09
#